data_AF-A0AA90UHG7-F1
#
_entry.id   AF-A0AA90UHG7-F1
#
_cell.length_a   1.000
_cell.length_b   1.000
_cell.length_c   1.000
_cell.angle_alpha   90.00
_cell.angle_beta   90.00
_cell.angle_gamma   90.00
#
_symmetry.space_group_name_H-M   'P 1'
#
loop_
_entity.id
_entity.type
_entity.pdbx_description
1 polymer ?
#
loop_
_entity_poly.entity_id
_entity_poly.type
_entity_poly.pdbx_seq_one_letter_code
_entity_poly.pdbx_strand_id
1 'polypeptide(L)'
;MLLKNFDLKDTEVKKSLLLNKDFCSSWLSYRKQYMTALDLLFGLAKEKKCLLNSMSMPFMFIFRHSVELMLKVECNNKNIEIPKVHALLEITDSLGEFDSLDKEKLSVLNWNTQGDEFRYNVWENLKNNVDGELLDVYSASSYFSSMLNFDNVIELGDKKLHNELTFHLRDVLYLGQVRTQYDLCTLNLVNSVLGGNKTIDTVFLPIMFCLRHGMELALKSSLLQLVGLGETSKENIKKTHSLVKLSNVLDGWLDLAIGKISQQDSLYKETISKRKLWNSLKEKIQRLDARSLTFRFPDVNVVSFEKDIVIQILDLYQQVDSYLTFSIDVLANNCGFAINVTELDF
;
A
#
# COMPACT_ATOMS: atom_id res chain seq x y z
N MET A 1 7.83 -7.04 -5.92
CA MET A 1 8.49 -6.53 -4.70
C MET A 1 9.36 -5.36 -5.08
N LEU A 2 9.81 -4.56 -4.10
CA LEU A 2 10.53 -3.30 -4.33
C LEU A 2 11.44 -3.42 -5.54
N LEU A 3 11.16 -2.61 -6.56
CA LEU A 3 11.80 -2.68 -7.88
C LEU A 3 13.32 -2.42 -7.81
N LYS A 4 13.81 -2.00 -6.63
CA LYS A 4 15.20 -1.78 -6.30
C LYS A 4 15.45 -2.04 -4.81
N ASN A 5 16.53 -2.75 -4.48
CA ASN A 5 17.02 -2.86 -3.11
C ASN A 5 17.76 -1.59 -2.72
N PHE A 6 17.50 -1.10 -1.50
CA PHE A 6 18.27 -0.03 -0.87
C PHE A 6 19.47 -0.63 -0.16
N ASP A 7 20.65 -0.03 -0.30
CA ASP A 7 21.82 -0.41 0.50
C ASP A 7 21.64 0.14 1.92
N LEU A 8 20.92 -0.63 2.74
CA LEU A 8 20.66 -0.29 4.14
C LEU A 8 21.90 -0.44 5.01
N LYS A 9 23.09 -0.78 4.47
CA LYS A 9 24.37 -0.74 5.21
C LYS A 9 25.08 0.59 5.06
N ASP A 10 24.78 1.34 4.00
CA ASP A 10 25.32 2.69 3.78
C ASP A 10 24.90 3.64 4.90
N THR A 11 25.88 4.37 5.45
CA THR A 11 25.67 5.25 6.61
C THR A 11 24.78 6.44 6.29
N GLU A 12 24.89 7.02 5.09
CA GLU A 12 24.08 8.17 4.68
C GLU A 12 22.64 7.77 4.37
N VAL A 13 22.46 6.61 3.73
CA VAL A 13 21.13 6.00 3.53
C VAL A 13 20.47 5.75 4.88
N LYS A 14 21.16 5.10 5.82
CA LYS A 14 20.63 4.87 7.18
C LYS A 14 20.23 6.19 7.84
N LYS A 15 21.14 7.17 7.85
CA LYS A 15 20.92 8.45 8.53
C LYS A 15 19.70 9.18 7.98
N SER A 16 19.48 9.14 6.66
CA SER A 16 18.33 9.78 6.00
C SER A 16 16.99 9.13 6.34
N LEU A 17 17.00 7.86 6.73
CA LEU A 17 15.80 7.07 7.04
C LEU A 17 15.50 6.97 8.55
N LEU A 18 16.29 7.61 9.41
CA LEU A 18 16.03 7.65 10.85
C LEU A 18 14.97 8.69 11.19
N LEU A 19 13.93 8.27 11.89
CA LEU A 19 12.92 9.18 12.43
C LEU A 19 13.50 10.09 13.53
N ASN A 20 12.93 11.29 13.60
CA ASN A 20 13.12 12.16 14.75
C ASN A 20 12.40 11.59 15.98
N LYS A 21 12.93 11.85 17.19
CA LYS A 21 12.38 11.26 18.44
C LYS A 21 10.94 11.69 18.72
N ASP A 22 10.50 12.79 18.14
CA ASP A 22 9.30 13.51 18.52
C ASP A 22 8.16 13.31 17.50
N PHE A 23 8.06 12.11 16.89
CA PHE A 23 6.90 11.81 16.05
C PHE A 23 5.61 12.03 16.85
N CYS A 24 4.83 13.02 16.44
CA CYS A 24 3.57 13.37 17.09
C CYS A 24 2.42 12.57 16.44
N SER A 25 1.76 11.71 17.22
CA SER A 25 0.55 11.01 16.78
C SER A 25 -0.66 11.93 16.88
N SER A 26 -1.03 12.60 15.79
CA SER A 26 -2.17 13.53 15.76
C SER A 26 -2.85 13.55 14.39
N TRP A 27 -4.12 13.93 14.34
CA TRP A 27 -4.84 14.07 13.06
C TRP A 27 -4.14 15.05 12.10
N LEU A 28 -3.60 16.15 12.64
CA LEU A 28 -2.90 17.15 11.86
C LEU A 28 -1.59 16.62 11.26
N SER A 29 -0.78 15.89 12.04
CA SER A 29 0.47 15.32 11.54
C SER A 29 0.23 14.26 10.48
N TYR A 30 -0.78 13.40 10.66
CA TYR A 30 -1.15 12.39 9.67
C TYR A 30 -1.60 13.04 8.37
N ARG A 31 -2.52 14.03 8.45
CA ARG A 31 -2.95 14.81 7.29
C ARG A 31 -1.75 15.41 6.57
N LYS A 32 -0.84 16.09 7.28
CA LYS A 32 0.35 16.72 6.66
C LYS A 32 1.22 15.72 5.91
N GLN A 33 1.46 14.53 6.47
CA GLN A 33 2.32 13.54 5.81
C GLN A 33 1.68 12.96 4.55
N TYR A 34 0.40 12.63 4.58
CA TYR A 34 -0.31 12.14 3.40
C TYR A 34 -0.47 13.22 2.32
N MET A 35 -0.71 14.48 2.70
CA MET A 35 -0.71 15.60 1.75
C MET A 35 0.67 15.80 1.11
N THR A 36 1.75 15.68 1.89
CA THR A 36 3.13 15.78 1.37
C THR A 36 3.41 14.65 0.37
N ALA A 37 2.99 13.43 0.67
CA ALA A 37 3.12 12.32 -0.27
C ALA A 37 2.28 12.54 -1.54
N LEU A 38 1.06 13.07 -1.43
CA LEU A 38 0.22 13.39 -2.60
C LEU A 38 0.86 14.48 -3.47
N ASP A 39 1.38 15.55 -2.86
CA ASP A 39 2.08 16.62 -3.57
C ASP A 39 3.32 16.09 -4.32
N LEU A 40 4.10 15.19 -3.71
CA LEU A 40 5.18 14.49 -4.41
C LEU A 40 4.69 13.71 -5.64
N LEU A 41 3.56 13.01 -5.52
CA LEU A 41 2.99 12.26 -6.65
C LEU A 41 2.50 13.19 -7.78
N PHE A 42 1.97 14.37 -7.46
CA PHE A 42 1.69 15.39 -8.47
C PHE A 42 2.98 15.93 -9.11
N GLY A 43 4.06 16.09 -8.34
CA GLY A 43 5.39 16.40 -8.89
C GLY A 43 5.85 15.39 -9.92
N LEU A 44 5.68 14.08 -9.64
CA LEU A 44 5.98 13.01 -10.60
C LEU A 44 5.09 13.09 -11.85
N ALA A 45 3.80 13.43 -11.68
CA ALA A 45 2.88 13.65 -12.80
C ALA A 45 3.42 14.72 -13.76
N LYS A 46 3.93 15.83 -13.20
CA LYS A 46 4.44 16.97 -13.95
C LYS A 46 5.68 16.65 -14.78
N GLU A 47 6.39 15.56 -14.47
CA GLU A 47 7.48 15.06 -15.32
C GLU A 47 6.98 14.49 -16.65
N LYS A 48 5.70 14.09 -16.76
CA LYS A 48 5.03 13.63 -17.99
C LYS A 48 5.75 12.45 -18.67
N LYS A 49 6.20 11.50 -17.86
CA LYS A 49 6.99 10.33 -18.29
C LYS A 49 6.18 9.03 -18.35
N CYS A 50 4.84 9.12 -18.28
CA CYS A 50 3.92 7.98 -18.21
C CYS A 50 4.21 7.04 -17.01
N LEU A 51 4.50 7.63 -15.86
CA LEU A 51 4.83 6.91 -14.63
C LEU A 51 3.59 6.63 -13.78
N LEU A 52 2.61 7.53 -13.74
CA LEU A 52 1.52 7.43 -12.78
C LEU A 52 0.55 6.28 -13.05
N ASN A 53 0.37 5.85 -14.29
CA ASN A 53 -0.44 4.67 -14.60
C ASN A 53 0.07 3.41 -13.88
N SER A 54 1.39 3.26 -13.77
CA SER A 54 2.02 2.17 -13.03
C SER A 54 1.97 2.33 -11.50
N MET A 55 1.34 3.40 -11.00
CA MET A 55 1.11 3.70 -9.59
C MET A 55 -0.33 4.15 -9.30
N SER A 56 -1.29 3.85 -10.18
CA SER A 56 -2.65 4.38 -10.10
C SER A 56 -3.35 4.00 -8.79
N MET A 57 -3.21 2.76 -8.33
CA MET A 57 -3.82 2.25 -7.10
C MET A 57 -3.31 2.98 -5.84
N PRO A 58 -1.99 3.00 -5.54
CA PRO A 58 -1.48 3.76 -4.39
C PRO A 58 -1.70 5.27 -4.53
N PHE A 59 -1.67 5.83 -5.74
CA PHE A 59 -1.99 7.24 -5.97
C PHE A 59 -3.42 7.56 -5.51
N MET A 60 -4.40 6.78 -5.98
CA MET A 60 -5.80 6.99 -5.62
C MET A 60 -6.05 6.74 -4.14
N PHE A 61 -5.39 5.74 -3.55
CA PHE A 61 -5.45 5.52 -2.10
C PHE A 61 -4.94 6.75 -1.34
N ILE A 62 -3.74 7.26 -1.66
CA ILE A 62 -3.13 8.42 -0.98
C ILE A 62 -4.01 9.66 -1.17
N PHE A 63 -4.53 9.89 -2.38
CA PHE A 63 -5.40 11.04 -2.65
C PHE A 63 -6.70 10.94 -1.84
N ARG A 64 -7.43 9.84 -1.94
CA ARG A 64 -8.67 9.62 -1.19
C ARG A 64 -8.45 9.71 0.32
N HIS A 65 -7.40 9.09 0.83
CA HIS A 65 -7.11 9.08 2.26
C HIS A 65 -6.65 10.45 2.78
N SER A 66 -6.00 11.26 1.94
CA SER A 66 -5.71 12.66 2.25
C SER A 66 -6.98 13.47 2.46
N VAL A 67 -8.01 13.25 1.63
CA VAL A 67 -9.35 13.85 1.82
C VAL A 67 -10.01 13.32 3.09
N GLU A 68 -9.97 12.00 3.34
CA GLU A 68 -10.52 11.40 4.57
C GLU A 68 -9.90 12.02 5.82
N LEU A 69 -8.56 12.14 5.87
CA LEU A 69 -7.85 12.75 6.98
C LEU A 69 -8.20 14.23 7.14
N MET A 70 -8.39 14.96 6.04
CA MET A 70 -8.82 16.35 6.10
C MET A 70 -10.21 16.49 6.73
N LEU A 71 -11.17 15.64 6.35
CA LEU A 71 -12.50 15.62 6.93
C LEU A 71 -12.45 15.24 8.42
N LYS A 72 -11.67 14.23 8.80
CA LYS A 72 -11.53 13.80 10.20
C LYS A 72 -10.80 14.84 11.07
N VAL A 73 -9.85 15.58 10.51
CA VAL A 73 -9.28 16.77 11.15
C VAL A 73 -10.36 17.82 11.40
N GLU A 74 -11.28 18.03 10.46
CA GLU A 74 -12.37 18.97 10.67
C GLU A 74 -13.35 18.50 11.75
N CYS A 75 -13.69 17.22 11.80
CA CYS A 75 -14.48 16.66 12.91
C CYS A 75 -13.81 16.98 14.24
N ASN A 76 -12.49 16.74 14.32
CA ASN A 76 -11.70 17.05 15.50
C ASN A 76 -11.71 18.56 15.85
N ASN A 77 -11.59 19.45 14.87
CA ASN A 77 -11.62 20.90 15.08
C ASN A 77 -12.98 21.39 15.58
N LYS A 78 -14.07 20.80 15.10
CA LYS A 78 -15.44 21.10 15.51
C LYS A 78 -15.86 20.38 16.81
N ASN A 79 -14.97 19.61 17.44
CA ASN A 79 -15.26 18.75 18.59
C ASN A 79 -16.41 17.76 18.34
N ILE A 80 -16.53 17.27 17.10
CA ILE A 80 -17.46 16.21 16.70
C ILE A 80 -16.76 14.86 16.88
N GLU A 81 -17.48 13.84 17.37
CA GLU A 81 -16.95 12.48 17.44
C GLU A 81 -16.48 12.02 16.06
N ILE A 82 -15.21 11.62 15.95
CA ILE A 82 -14.61 11.27 14.68
C ILE A 82 -15.19 9.92 14.22
N PRO A 83 -15.88 9.88 13.06
CA PRO A 83 -16.51 8.65 12.61
C PRO A 83 -15.49 7.53 12.37
N LYS A 84 -15.83 6.32 12.82
CA LYS A 84 -15.00 5.11 12.60
C LYS A 84 -15.10 4.58 11.17
N VAL A 85 -16.11 5.00 10.41
CA VAL A 85 -16.28 4.68 8.99
C VAL A 85 -15.22 5.38 8.14
N HIS A 86 -15.02 4.87 6.93
CA HIS A 86 -14.07 5.42 5.96
C HIS A 86 -14.76 6.01 4.72
N ALA A 87 -16.08 5.87 4.59
CA ALA A 87 -16.87 6.51 3.53
C ALA A 87 -16.86 8.03 3.71
N LEU A 88 -16.42 8.74 2.66
CA LEU A 88 -16.28 10.19 2.71
C LEU A 88 -17.63 10.88 2.87
N LEU A 89 -18.69 10.33 2.26
CA LEU A 89 -20.04 10.88 2.37
C LEU A 89 -20.53 10.86 3.83
N GLU A 90 -20.46 9.70 4.49
CA GLU A 90 -20.89 9.55 5.89
C GLU A 90 -20.09 10.45 6.84
N ILE A 91 -18.79 10.64 6.59
CA ILE A 91 -17.96 11.57 7.36
C ILE A 91 -18.42 13.02 7.13
N THR A 92 -18.71 13.42 5.88
CA THR A 92 -19.25 14.76 5.62
C THR A 92 -20.64 14.98 6.20
N ASP A 93 -21.51 13.97 6.18
CA ASP A 93 -22.85 14.08 6.76
C ASP A 93 -22.76 14.31 8.28
N SER A 94 -21.76 13.70 8.93
CA SER A 94 -21.46 13.94 10.35
C SER A 94 -20.96 15.36 10.64
N LEU A 95 -20.44 16.08 9.66
CA LEU A 95 -19.98 17.47 9.80
C LEU A 95 -21.09 18.52 9.66
N GLY A 96 -22.29 18.11 9.23
CA GLY A 96 -23.40 19.01 8.90
C GLY A 96 -23.09 19.85 7.66
N GLU A 97 -23.41 21.15 7.70
CA GLU A 97 -23.03 22.09 6.64
C GLU A 97 -21.49 22.19 6.54
N PHE A 98 -20.95 21.64 5.45
CA PHE A 98 -19.52 21.62 5.16
C PHE A 98 -19.28 21.85 3.66
N ASP A 99 -19.08 23.12 3.30
CA ASP A 99 -18.96 23.56 1.91
C ASP A 99 -17.51 23.70 1.42
N SER A 100 -16.52 23.28 2.22
CA SER A 100 -15.11 23.48 1.85
C SER A 100 -14.64 22.53 0.74
N LEU A 101 -15.43 21.50 0.41
CA LEU A 101 -15.14 20.53 -0.65
C LEU A 101 -16.25 20.45 -1.67
N ASP A 102 -15.86 20.59 -2.93
CA ASP A 102 -16.71 20.34 -4.09
C ASP A 102 -16.74 18.83 -4.37
N LYS A 103 -17.81 18.16 -3.93
CA LYS A 103 -18.01 16.71 -4.08
C LYS A 103 -18.07 16.29 -5.56
N GLU A 104 -18.60 17.14 -6.43
CA GLU A 104 -18.74 16.86 -7.86
C GLU A 104 -17.36 16.81 -8.53
N LYS A 105 -16.52 17.81 -8.24
CA LYS A 105 -15.12 17.85 -8.72
C LYS A 105 -14.25 16.72 -8.18
N LEU A 106 -14.63 16.13 -7.05
CA LEU A 106 -13.92 15.01 -6.41
C LEU A 106 -14.64 13.66 -6.52
N SER A 107 -15.59 13.53 -7.45
CA SER A 107 -16.39 12.30 -7.64
C SER A 107 -15.54 11.04 -7.86
N VAL A 108 -14.37 11.18 -8.50
CA VAL A 108 -13.38 10.12 -8.74
C VAL A 108 -12.86 9.41 -7.47
N LEU A 109 -13.05 10.03 -6.30
CA LEU A 109 -12.65 9.45 -5.00
C LEU A 109 -13.64 8.44 -4.43
N ASN A 110 -14.77 8.23 -5.13
CA ASN A 110 -15.83 7.29 -4.78
C ASN A 110 -16.31 7.43 -3.32
N TRP A 111 -17.13 8.45 -3.09
CA TRP A 111 -17.47 8.94 -1.75
C TRP A 111 -18.22 7.94 -0.86
N ASN A 112 -18.84 6.91 -1.44
CA ASN A 112 -19.75 5.99 -0.76
C ASN A 112 -19.09 4.67 -0.32
N THR A 113 -17.81 4.45 -0.65
CA THR A 113 -17.11 3.20 -0.34
C THR A 113 -16.15 3.36 0.84
N GLN A 114 -15.54 2.27 1.31
CA GLN A 114 -14.49 2.30 2.33
C GLN A 114 -13.07 2.49 1.73
N GLY A 115 -12.95 2.72 0.42
CA GLY A 115 -11.66 2.87 -0.27
C GLY A 115 -10.88 1.55 -0.43
N ASP A 116 -11.55 0.40 -0.41
CA ASP A 116 -10.94 -0.91 -0.68
C ASP A 116 -10.57 -1.07 -2.17
N GLU A 117 -11.30 -0.40 -3.06
CA GLU A 117 -11.08 -0.41 -4.50
C GLU A 117 -9.76 0.20 -4.96
N PHE A 118 -9.13 1.03 -4.12
CA PHE A 118 -7.80 1.58 -4.39
C PHE A 118 -6.69 0.79 -3.69
N ARG A 119 -7.05 -0.20 -2.88
CA ARG A 119 -6.12 -1.07 -2.13
C ARG A 119 -6.01 -2.47 -2.73
N TYR A 120 -7.05 -2.96 -3.40
CA TYR A 120 -7.12 -4.31 -3.96
C TYR A 120 -7.64 -4.28 -5.40
N ASN A 121 -7.50 -5.39 -6.13
CA ASN A 121 -7.98 -5.53 -7.51
C ASN A 121 -9.51 -5.76 -7.59
N VAL A 122 -10.30 -4.99 -6.84
CA VAL A 122 -11.77 -5.07 -6.83
C VAL A 122 -12.39 -4.01 -7.73
N TRP A 123 -11.80 -3.83 -8.92
CA TRP A 123 -12.16 -2.79 -9.90
C TRP A 123 -13.64 -2.85 -10.31
N GLU A 124 -14.29 -4.00 -10.15
CA GLU A 124 -15.74 -4.13 -10.40
C GLU A 124 -16.56 -3.18 -9.53
N ASN A 125 -16.07 -2.81 -8.35
CA ASN A 125 -16.69 -1.82 -7.47
C ASN A 125 -16.59 -0.39 -8.01
N LEU A 126 -15.75 -0.14 -9.03
CA LEU A 126 -15.58 1.14 -9.71
C LEU A 126 -16.39 1.23 -11.01
N LYS A 127 -17.04 0.15 -11.48
CA LYS A 127 -17.75 0.08 -12.78
C LYS A 127 -18.78 1.21 -13.00
N ASN A 128 -19.34 1.77 -11.93
CA ASN A 128 -20.33 2.86 -12.01
C ASN A 128 -19.70 4.26 -12.08
N ASN A 129 -18.39 4.39 -11.86
CA ASN A 129 -17.66 5.66 -11.73
C ASN A 129 -16.55 5.83 -12.78
N VAL A 130 -16.43 4.92 -13.75
CA VAL A 130 -15.40 4.96 -14.81
C VAL A 130 -16.06 4.89 -16.18
N ASP A 131 -15.56 5.71 -17.12
CA ASP A 131 -15.94 5.64 -18.52
C ASP A 131 -15.00 4.66 -19.24
N GLY A 132 -15.54 3.53 -19.71
CA GLY A 132 -14.78 2.60 -20.55
C GLY A 132 -13.44 2.11 -19.96
N GLU A 133 -13.40 1.82 -18.64
CA GLU A 133 -12.21 1.36 -17.88
C GLU A 133 -11.15 2.44 -17.60
N LEU A 134 -11.44 3.71 -17.94
CA LEU A 134 -10.58 4.86 -17.67
C LEU A 134 -11.06 5.63 -16.44
N LEU A 135 -10.11 5.97 -15.57
CA LEU A 135 -10.34 6.86 -14.43
C LEU A 135 -9.55 8.16 -14.67
N ASP A 136 -10.25 9.19 -15.16
CA ASP A 136 -9.69 10.53 -15.34
C ASP A 136 -9.69 11.28 -14.00
N VAL A 137 -8.51 11.49 -13.43
CA VAL A 137 -8.34 12.24 -12.18
C VAL A 137 -7.73 13.62 -12.38
N TYR A 138 -7.60 14.10 -13.62
CA TYR A 138 -6.93 15.35 -13.93
C TYR A 138 -7.64 16.57 -13.33
N SER A 139 -8.95 16.67 -13.56
CA SER A 139 -9.77 17.78 -13.05
C SER A 139 -9.82 17.79 -11.51
N ALA A 140 -9.98 16.61 -10.90
CA ALA A 140 -9.97 16.45 -9.45
C ALA A 140 -8.61 16.84 -8.84
N SER A 141 -7.52 16.42 -9.48
CA SER A 141 -6.15 16.75 -9.07
C SER A 141 -5.88 18.26 -9.18
N SER A 142 -6.33 18.90 -10.25
CA SER A 142 -6.22 20.34 -10.43
C SER A 142 -6.98 21.13 -9.36
N TYR A 143 -8.25 20.78 -9.15
CA TYR A 143 -9.08 21.39 -8.10
C TYR A 143 -8.44 21.25 -6.72
N PHE A 144 -8.06 20.03 -6.35
CA PHE A 144 -7.57 19.75 -5.00
C PHE A 144 -6.19 20.35 -4.72
N SER A 145 -5.25 20.22 -5.65
CA SER A 145 -3.90 20.78 -5.50
C SER A 145 -3.92 22.30 -5.43
N SER A 146 -4.80 22.96 -6.20
CA SER A 146 -5.00 24.41 -6.14
C SER A 146 -5.64 24.84 -4.83
N MET A 147 -6.71 24.15 -4.40
CA MET A 147 -7.40 24.45 -3.14
C MET A 147 -6.47 24.37 -1.92
N LEU A 148 -5.54 23.41 -1.93
CA LEU A 148 -4.57 23.22 -0.84
C LEU A 148 -3.26 23.99 -1.02
N ASN A 149 -3.09 24.76 -2.10
CA ASN A 149 -1.86 25.48 -2.44
C ASN A 149 -0.61 24.58 -2.37
N PHE A 150 -0.66 23.45 -3.06
CA PHE A 150 0.47 22.52 -3.13
C PHE A 150 1.66 23.10 -3.92
N ASP A 151 2.88 22.65 -3.63
CA ASP A 151 4.07 23.07 -4.39
C ASP A 151 3.94 22.61 -5.86
N ASN A 152 3.35 21.43 -6.07
CA ASN A 152 3.15 20.83 -7.38
C ASN A 152 1.70 20.95 -7.86
N VAL A 153 1.13 22.16 -7.83
CA VAL A 153 -0.21 22.42 -8.41
C VAL A 153 -0.31 21.89 -9.84
N ILE A 154 -1.44 21.21 -10.10
CA ILE A 154 -1.81 20.67 -11.41
C ILE A 154 -2.63 21.72 -12.15
N GLU A 155 -2.05 22.30 -13.19
CA GLU A 155 -2.70 23.29 -14.04
C GLU A 155 -3.50 22.61 -15.17
N LEU A 156 -4.70 23.12 -15.45
CA LEU A 156 -5.52 22.66 -16.57
C LEU A 156 -4.95 23.15 -17.91
N GLY A 157 -5.24 22.41 -18.99
CA GLY A 157 -4.89 22.78 -20.37
C GLY A 157 -3.67 22.05 -20.95
N ASP A 158 -2.96 21.25 -20.14
CA ASP A 158 -1.85 20.43 -20.62
C ASP A 158 -2.31 19.00 -20.95
N LYS A 159 -2.41 18.70 -22.25
CA LYS A 159 -2.85 17.39 -22.74
C LYS A 159 -1.93 16.23 -22.29
N LYS A 160 -0.62 16.43 -22.18
CA LYS A 160 0.28 15.35 -21.77
C LYS A 160 0.11 15.05 -20.28
N LEU A 161 -0.06 16.08 -19.47
CA LEU A 161 -0.36 15.94 -18.05
C LEU A 161 -1.75 15.33 -17.82
N HIS A 162 -2.74 15.68 -18.64
CA HIS A 162 -4.06 15.05 -18.61
C HIS A 162 -3.95 13.54 -18.86
N ASN A 163 -3.24 13.13 -19.91
CA ASN A 163 -3.01 11.72 -20.19
C ASN A 163 -2.26 11.02 -19.04
N GLU A 164 -1.30 11.69 -18.39
CA GLU A 164 -0.58 11.17 -17.22
C GLU A 164 -1.54 10.89 -16.04
N LEU A 165 -2.55 11.74 -15.87
CA LEU A 165 -3.57 11.66 -14.81
C LEU A 165 -4.87 10.99 -15.29
N THR A 166 -4.80 10.22 -16.37
CA THR A 166 -5.88 9.33 -16.82
C THR A 166 -5.40 7.90 -16.61
N PHE A 167 -6.03 7.18 -15.68
CA PHE A 167 -5.60 5.85 -15.28
C PHE A 167 -6.34 4.74 -16.02
N HIS A 168 -5.59 3.81 -16.58
CA HIS A 168 -6.08 2.63 -17.29
C HIS A 168 -6.24 1.47 -16.30
N LEU A 169 -7.45 1.30 -15.74
CA LEU A 169 -7.67 0.34 -14.66
C LEU A 169 -7.74 -1.12 -15.12
N ARG A 170 -8.04 -1.35 -16.41
CA ARG A 170 -8.04 -2.69 -17.02
C ARG A 170 -6.71 -3.42 -16.88
N ASP A 171 -5.61 -2.68 -16.80
CA ASP A 171 -4.27 -3.26 -16.69
C ASP A 171 -3.97 -3.86 -15.29
N VAL A 172 -4.92 -3.74 -14.35
CA VAL A 172 -4.82 -4.23 -12.97
C VAL A 172 -5.76 -5.41 -12.74
N LEU A 173 -5.34 -6.58 -13.24
CA LEU A 173 -6.11 -7.81 -13.25
C LEU A 173 -5.99 -8.62 -11.95
N TYR A 174 -4.83 -8.59 -11.29
CA TYR A 174 -4.58 -9.39 -10.08
C TYR A 174 -3.77 -8.67 -8.99
N LEU A 175 -3.82 -9.19 -7.75
CA LEU A 175 -3.20 -8.56 -6.58
C LEU A 175 -1.67 -8.36 -6.70
N GLY A 176 -0.98 -9.19 -7.48
CA GLY A 176 0.46 -9.03 -7.72
C GLY A 176 0.81 -7.80 -8.56
N GLN A 177 -0.06 -7.39 -9.48
CA GLN A 177 0.08 -6.11 -10.19
C GLN A 177 -0.15 -4.94 -9.23
N VAL A 178 -1.22 -4.98 -8.43
CA VAL A 178 -1.49 -3.96 -7.39
C VAL A 178 -0.28 -3.81 -6.46
N ARG A 179 0.28 -4.94 -5.99
CA ARG A 179 1.50 -4.96 -5.18
C ARG A 179 2.65 -4.21 -5.85
N THR A 180 2.89 -4.48 -7.13
CA THR A 180 3.98 -3.87 -7.90
C THR A 180 3.80 -2.34 -8.01
N GLN A 181 2.56 -1.87 -8.13
CA GLN A 181 2.28 -0.44 -8.09
C GLN A 181 2.63 0.18 -6.72
N TYR A 182 2.25 -0.48 -5.62
CA TYR A 182 2.62 -0.05 -4.26
C TYR A 182 4.13 -0.09 -4.02
N ASP A 183 4.84 -1.08 -4.59
CA ASP A 183 6.31 -1.15 -4.58
C ASP A 183 6.93 0.06 -5.27
N LEU A 184 6.43 0.44 -6.44
CA LEU A 184 6.92 1.59 -7.20
C LEU A 184 6.62 2.93 -6.50
N CYS A 185 5.43 3.08 -5.91
CA CYS A 185 5.09 4.24 -5.10
C CYS A 185 6.03 4.37 -3.89
N THR A 186 6.26 3.26 -3.18
CA THR A 186 7.21 3.23 -2.05
C THR A 186 8.62 3.63 -2.49
N LEU A 187 9.09 3.11 -3.62
CA LEU A 187 10.41 3.44 -4.16
C LEU A 187 10.53 4.94 -4.44
N ASN A 188 9.53 5.56 -5.07
CA ASN A 188 9.56 6.99 -5.35
C ASN A 188 9.52 7.85 -4.07
N LEU A 189 8.70 7.47 -3.08
CA LEU A 189 8.66 8.17 -1.80
C LEU A 189 10.00 8.05 -1.05
N VAL A 190 10.60 6.86 -0.98
CA VAL A 190 11.91 6.66 -0.35
C VAL A 190 13.01 7.41 -1.10
N ASN A 191 13.04 7.37 -2.43
CA ASN A 191 14.02 8.11 -3.22
C ASN A 191 13.91 9.62 -3.02
N SER A 192 12.70 10.16 -2.79
CA SER A 192 12.54 11.58 -2.45
C SER A 192 13.22 11.96 -1.12
N VAL A 193 13.25 11.02 -0.17
CA VAL A 193 13.97 11.19 1.11
C VAL A 193 15.47 11.07 0.90
N LEU A 194 15.92 10.04 0.18
CA LEU A 194 17.35 9.81 -0.07
C LEU A 194 17.99 10.91 -0.95
N GLY A 195 17.22 11.51 -1.85
CA GLY A 195 17.64 12.66 -2.65
C GLY A 195 17.67 13.98 -1.90
N GLY A 196 17.22 14.02 -0.63
CA GLY A 196 17.17 15.24 0.18
C GLY A 196 16.01 16.19 -0.15
N ASN A 197 15.08 15.81 -1.04
CA ASN A 197 13.93 16.63 -1.39
C ASN A 197 12.93 16.76 -0.24
N LYS A 198 12.83 15.71 0.59
CA LYS A 198 11.96 15.64 1.78
C LYS A 198 12.70 14.93 2.91
N THR A 199 12.25 15.11 4.15
CA THR A 199 12.76 14.32 5.30
C THR A 199 11.85 13.12 5.56
N ILE A 200 12.38 12.06 6.15
CA ILE A 200 11.59 10.86 6.43
C ILE A 200 10.35 11.16 7.28
N ASP A 201 10.42 12.09 8.25
CA ASP A 201 9.29 12.45 9.11
C ASP A 201 8.11 13.07 8.35
N THR A 202 8.34 13.58 7.14
CA THR A 202 7.28 14.19 6.31
C THR A 202 6.51 13.18 5.46
N VAL A 203 7.03 11.97 5.28
CA VAL A 203 6.42 10.93 4.41
C VAL A 203 6.44 9.54 5.05
N PHE A 204 6.80 9.45 6.32
CA PHE A 204 6.94 8.21 7.09
C PHE A 204 5.66 7.36 7.04
N LEU A 205 4.50 7.93 7.37
CA LEU A 205 3.25 7.19 7.46
C LEU A 205 2.81 6.59 6.10
N PRO A 206 2.79 7.34 4.99
CA PRO A 206 2.55 6.78 3.65
C PRO A 206 3.51 5.64 3.28
N ILE A 207 4.82 5.80 3.53
CA ILE A 207 5.82 4.76 3.25
C ILE A 207 5.51 3.48 4.03
N MET A 208 5.25 3.63 5.33
CA MET A 208 4.94 2.50 6.21
C MET A 208 3.65 1.79 5.83
N PHE A 209 2.61 2.55 5.45
CA PHE A 209 1.38 1.96 4.93
C PHE A 209 1.66 1.15 3.65
N CYS A 210 2.36 1.73 2.67
CA CYS A 210 2.64 1.06 1.41
C CYS A 210 3.48 -0.22 1.61
N LEU A 211 4.50 -0.18 2.48
CA LEU A 211 5.29 -1.37 2.81
C LEU A 211 4.45 -2.45 3.48
N ARG A 212 3.69 -2.11 4.52
CA ARG A 212 2.85 -3.08 5.23
C ARG A 212 1.79 -3.67 4.30
N HIS A 213 1.13 -2.84 3.50
CA HIS A 213 0.10 -3.26 2.55
C HIS A 213 0.69 -4.10 1.41
N GLY A 214 1.86 -3.73 0.90
CA GLY A 214 2.61 -4.51 -0.09
C GLY A 214 2.91 -5.93 0.38
N MET A 215 3.23 -6.12 1.68
CA MET A 215 3.42 -7.46 2.26
C MET A 215 2.10 -8.25 2.30
N GLU A 216 0.98 -7.60 2.62
CA GLU A 216 -0.34 -8.24 2.59
C GLU A 216 -0.66 -8.72 1.17
N LEU A 217 -0.50 -7.84 0.19
CA LEU A 217 -0.76 -8.15 -1.22
C LEU A 217 0.15 -9.28 -1.73
N ALA A 218 1.43 -9.28 -1.33
CA ALA A 218 2.37 -10.34 -1.67
C ALA A 218 1.88 -11.70 -1.13
N LEU A 219 1.58 -11.77 0.16
CA LEU A 219 1.08 -12.99 0.80
C LEU A 219 -0.23 -13.46 0.19
N LYS A 220 -1.19 -12.56 -0.04
CA LYS A 220 -2.46 -12.90 -0.68
C LYS A 220 -2.26 -13.41 -2.10
N SER A 221 -1.47 -12.72 -2.91
CA SER A 221 -1.20 -13.12 -4.29
C SER A 221 -0.52 -14.49 -4.34
N SER A 222 0.47 -14.73 -3.49
CA SER A 222 1.16 -16.02 -3.37
C SER A 222 0.19 -17.13 -2.98
N LEU A 223 -0.67 -16.91 -1.98
CA LEU A 223 -1.62 -17.92 -1.54
C LEU A 223 -2.70 -18.19 -2.60
N LEU A 224 -3.28 -17.17 -3.22
CA LEU A 224 -4.36 -17.33 -4.19
C LEU A 224 -3.96 -18.07 -5.47
N GLN A 225 -2.66 -18.17 -5.76
CA GLN A 225 -2.12 -18.95 -6.87
C GLN A 225 -2.16 -20.47 -6.63
N LEU A 226 -2.39 -20.93 -5.40
CA LEU A 226 -2.38 -22.35 -5.06
C LEU A 226 -3.65 -23.04 -5.57
N VAL A 227 -3.52 -23.93 -6.57
CA VAL A 227 -4.64 -24.71 -7.15
C VAL A 227 -5.36 -25.61 -6.13
N GLY A 228 -4.67 -26.02 -5.06
CA GLY A 228 -5.25 -26.83 -3.98
C GLY A 228 -6.25 -26.10 -3.08
N LEU A 229 -6.40 -24.78 -3.22
CA LEU A 229 -7.35 -24.00 -2.43
C LEU A 229 -8.77 -24.12 -3.01
N GLY A 230 -9.70 -24.65 -2.20
CA GLY A 230 -11.12 -24.51 -2.49
C GLY A 230 -11.59 -23.04 -2.42
N GLU A 231 -12.71 -22.73 -3.06
CA GLU A 231 -13.22 -21.36 -3.18
C GLU A 231 -13.46 -20.67 -1.84
N THR A 232 -13.95 -21.38 -0.82
CA THR A 232 -14.11 -20.84 0.54
C THR A 232 -12.77 -20.36 1.13
N SER A 233 -11.69 -21.11 0.89
CA SER A 233 -10.36 -20.73 1.36
C SER A 233 -9.83 -19.52 0.60
N LYS A 234 -10.04 -19.44 -0.72
CA LYS A 234 -9.68 -18.26 -1.52
C LYS A 234 -10.41 -17.01 -1.03
N GLU A 235 -11.70 -17.10 -0.75
CA GLU A 235 -12.49 -15.98 -0.25
C GLU A 235 -12.06 -15.54 1.17
N ASN A 236 -11.73 -16.50 2.04
CA ASN A 236 -11.17 -16.21 3.35
C ASN A 236 -9.81 -15.49 3.25
N ILE A 237 -8.95 -15.90 2.31
CA ILE A 237 -7.67 -15.22 2.03
C ILE A 237 -7.92 -13.79 1.56
N LYS A 238 -8.83 -13.57 0.61
CA LYS A 238 -9.17 -12.23 0.10
C LYS A 238 -9.62 -11.28 1.23
N LYS A 239 -10.41 -11.77 2.18
CA LYS A 239 -10.91 -11.01 3.35
C LYS A 239 -9.92 -10.85 4.50
N THR A 240 -8.84 -11.62 4.54
CA THR A 240 -7.90 -11.60 5.66
C THR A 240 -6.87 -10.49 5.49
N HIS A 241 -6.87 -9.49 6.38
CA HIS A 241 -5.87 -8.41 6.36
C HIS A 241 -4.64 -8.68 7.22
N SER A 242 -4.73 -9.55 8.22
CA SER A 242 -3.61 -9.80 9.15
C SER A 242 -2.47 -10.54 8.45
N LEU A 243 -1.27 -9.95 8.47
CA LEU A 243 -0.06 -10.57 7.95
C LEU A 243 0.27 -11.87 8.69
N VAL A 244 0.04 -11.89 10.01
CA VAL A 244 0.27 -13.09 10.85
C VAL A 244 -0.66 -14.23 10.43
N LYS A 245 -1.95 -13.95 10.23
CA LYS A 245 -2.91 -14.98 9.79
C LYS A 245 -2.55 -15.52 8.40
N LEU A 246 -2.23 -14.65 7.45
CA LEU A 246 -1.82 -15.06 6.10
C LEU A 246 -0.52 -15.88 6.12
N SER A 247 0.44 -15.46 6.94
CA SER A 247 1.71 -16.17 7.12
C SER A 247 1.51 -17.57 7.69
N ASN A 248 0.63 -17.73 8.69
CA ASN A 248 0.30 -19.04 9.25
C ASN A 248 -0.39 -19.97 8.24
N VAL A 249 -1.23 -19.41 7.34
CA VAL A 249 -1.82 -20.20 6.24
C VAL A 249 -0.72 -20.70 5.31
N LEU A 250 0.23 -19.84 4.92
CA LEU A 250 1.37 -20.23 4.08
C LEU A 250 2.22 -21.32 4.75
N ASP A 251 2.51 -21.18 6.04
CA ASP A 251 3.27 -22.18 6.80
C ASP A 251 2.61 -23.55 6.76
N GLY A 252 1.28 -23.60 6.92
CA GLY A 252 0.54 -24.87 6.86
C GLY A 252 0.68 -25.59 5.51
N TRP A 253 0.69 -24.85 4.40
CA TRP A 253 0.95 -25.41 3.08
C TRP A 253 2.40 -25.87 2.92
N LEU A 254 3.35 -25.08 3.41
CA LEU A 254 4.77 -25.44 3.37
C LEU A 254 5.07 -26.67 4.22
N ASP A 255 4.42 -26.84 5.39
CA ASP A 255 4.54 -28.03 6.22
C ASP A 255 4.17 -29.30 5.44
N LEU A 256 3.06 -29.25 4.70
CA LEU A 256 2.62 -30.36 3.86
C LEU A 256 3.62 -30.67 2.73
N ALA A 257 4.20 -29.64 2.11
CA ALA A 257 5.19 -29.83 1.06
C ALA A 257 6.52 -30.37 1.58
N ILE A 258 7.04 -29.80 2.67
CA ILE A 258 8.28 -30.24 3.32
C ILE A 258 8.17 -31.71 3.74
N GLY A 259 7.01 -32.14 4.25
CA GLY A 259 6.78 -33.54 4.64
C GLY A 259 6.89 -34.55 3.49
N LYS A 260 6.83 -34.10 2.22
CA LYS A 260 6.99 -34.95 1.03
C LYS A 260 8.41 -34.98 0.46
N ILE A 261 9.27 -34.06 0.88
CA ILE A 261 10.65 -33.98 0.38
C ILE A 261 11.54 -34.90 1.22
N SER A 262 12.39 -35.68 0.56
CA SER A 262 13.38 -36.51 1.25
C SER A 262 14.35 -35.67 2.06
N GLN A 263 14.66 -36.07 3.30
CA GLN A 263 15.63 -35.35 4.15
C GLN A 263 17.06 -35.32 3.58
N GLN A 264 17.38 -36.25 2.67
CA GLN A 264 18.67 -36.28 1.98
C GLN A 264 18.73 -35.30 0.81
N ASP A 265 17.59 -34.79 0.35
CA ASP A 265 17.49 -33.83 -0.74
C ASP A 265 18.10 -32.47 -0.32
N SER A 266 18.85 -31.86 -1.24
CA SER A 266 19.36 -30.49 -1.09
C SER A 266 18.24 -29.48 -0.87
N LEU A 267 17.09 -29.66 -1.52
CA LEU A 267 15.93 -28.79 -1.42
C LEU A 267 15.34 -28.82 -0.01
N TYR A 268 15.33 -29.98 0.67
CA TYR A 268 14.89 -30.07 2.06
C TYR A 268 15.77 -29.22 2.97
N LYS A 269 17.10 -29.35 2.85
CA LYS A 269 18.06 -28.60 3.67
C LYS A 269 17.92 -27.09 3.45
N GLU A 270 17.79 -26.67 2.19
CA GLU A 270 17.56 -25.27 1.85
C GLU A 270 16.25 -24.75 2.44
N THR A 271 15.17 -25.53 2.31
CA THR A 271 13.85 -25.17 2.84
C THR A 271 13.87 -24.98 4.35
N ILE A 272 14.51 -25.88 5.10
CA ILE A 272 14.66 -25.76 6.56
C ILE A 272 15.47 -24.50 6.94
N SER A 273 16.54 -24.21 6.20
CA SER A 273 17.37 -23.00 6.42
C SER A 273 16.55 -21.71 6.20
N LYS A 274 15.85 -21.62 5.06
CA LYS A 274 14.99 -20.48 4.72
C LYS A 274 13.84 -20.34 5.72
N ARG A 275 13.27 -21.44 6.20
CA ARG A 275 12.21 -21.42 7.22
C ARG A 275 12.70 -20.91 8.58
N LYS A 276 13.93 -21.24 8.97
CA LYS A 276 14.55 -20.68 10.18
C LYS A 276 14.66 -19.15 10.08
N LEU A 277 15.08 -18.65 8.92
CA LEU A 277 15.10 -17.22 8.65
C LEU A 277 13.68 -16.62 8.72
N TRP A 278 12.70 -17.22 8.05
CA TRP A 278 11.30 -16.77 8.09
C TRP A 278 10.74 -16.68 9.50
N ASN A 279 10.97 -17.71 10.33
CA ASN A 279 10.52 -17.71 11.72
C ASN A 279 11.16 -16.57 12.53
N SER A 280 12.41 -16.19 12.26
CA SER A 280 13.03 -15.02 12.90
C SER A 280 12.42 -13.69 12.45
N LEU A 281 11.81 -13.63 11.27
CA LEU A 281 11.14 -12.45 10.74
C LEU A 281 9.70 -12.32 11.24
N LYS A 282 9.04 -13.42 11.65
CA LYS A 282 7.65 -13.41 12.13
C LYS A 282 7.42 -12.44 13.28
N GLU A 283 8.35 -12.32 14.22
CA GLU A 283 8.22 -11.35 15.31
C GLU A 283 8.16 -9.91 14.78
N LYS A 284 9.00 -9.58 13.78
CA LYS A 284 8.99 -8.26 13.14
C LYS A 284 7.68 -8.04 12.37
N ILE A 285 7.20 -9.07 11.65
CA ILE A 285 5.91 -9.04 10.95
C ILE A 285 4.77 -8.82 11.93
N GLN A 286 4.75 -9.51 13.06
CA GLN A 286 3.71 -9.36 14.09
C GLN A 286 3.71 -7.96 14.69
N ARG A 287 4.88 -7.40 15.00
CA ARG A 287 5.01 -6.01 15.48
C ARG A 287 4.51 -5.01 14.45
N LEU A 288 4.81 -5.23 13.17
CA LEU A 288 4.31 -4.41 12.06
C LEU A 288 2.78 -4.52 11.91
N ASP A 289 2.23 -5.74 11.96
CA ASP A 289 0.81 -6.02 11.78
C ASP A 289 -0.05 -5.41 12.90
N ALA A 290 0.45 -5.47 14.14
CA ALA A 290 -0.18 -4.86 15.32
C ALA A 290 -0.32 -3.34 15.20
N ARG A 291 0.50 -2.69 14.37
CA ARG A 291 0.51 -1.24 14.12
C ARG A 291 -0.16 -0.86 12.79
N SER A 292 -0.80 -1.79 12.09
CA SER A 292 -1.34 -1.56 10.74
C SER A 292 -2.28 -0.34 10.64
N LEU A 293 -3.17 -0.15 11.62
CA LEU A 293 -4.10 0.99 11.64
C LEU A 293 -3.37 2.32 11.90
N THR A 294 -2.29 2.28 12.67
CA THR A 294 -1.52 3.45 13.11
C THR A 294 -0.67 4.05 11.99
N PHE A 295 -0.63 3.44 10.79
CA PHE A 295 -0.04 4.09 9.62
C PHE A 295 -1.05 4.94 8.84
N ARG A 296 -2.34 4.82 9.18
CA ARG A 296 -3.44 5.54 8.52
C ARG A 296 -4.14 6.52 9.46
N PHE A 297 -4.27 6.18 10.73
CA PHE A 297 -4.99 7.02 11.69
C PHE A 297 -4.21 7.18 12.99
N PRO A 298 -4.27 8.36 13.62
CA PRO A 298 -3.65 8.55 14.93
C PRO A 298 -4.34 7.67 15.96
N ASP A 299 -3.53 7.04 16.81
CA ASP A 299 -3.98 6.32 17.98
C ASP A 299 -3.27 6.90 19.20
N VAL A 300 -4.08 7.26 20.21
CA VAL A 300 -3.64 7.87 21.47
C VAL A 300 -2.84 6.90 22.33
N ASN A 301 -2.97 5.59 22.10
CA ASN A 301 -2.28 4.55 22.84
C ASN A 301 -0.94 4.15 22.21
N VAL A 302 -0.59 4.71 21.04
CA VAL A 302 0.66 4.38 20.37
C VAL A 302 1.81 5.09 21.05
N VAL A 303 2.58 4.29 21.79
CA VAL A 303 3.93 4.63 22.25
C VAL A 303 4.79 4.93 21.03
N SER A 304 5.55 6.02 21.09
CA SER A 304 6.48 6.52 20.05
C SER A 304 7.12 5.42 19.20
N PHE A 305 7.23 5.64 17.89
CA PHE A 305 7.92 4.71 16.99
C PHE A 305 9.43 4.67 17.28
N GLU A 306 10.02 3.49 17.12
CA GLU A 306 11.49 3.33 17.14
C GLU A 306 12.10 4.13 15.99
N LYS A 307 13.24 4.79 16.23
CA LYS A 307 13.87 5.68 15.25
C LYS A 307 14.19 5.00 13.93
N ASP A 308 14.66 3.77 14.01
CA ASP A 308 15.13 2.99 12.87
C ASP A 308 14.04 2.07 12.30
N ILE A 309 12.78 2.25 12.71
CA ILE A 309 11.68 1.37 12.27
C ILE A 309 11.57 1.28 10.74
N VAL A 310 11.78 2.38 10.02
CA VAL A 310 11.73 2.40 8.54
C VAL A 310 12.80 1.48 7.96
N ILE A 311 14.01 1.54 8.51
CA ILE A 311 15.14 0.70 8.09
C ILE A 311 14.84 -0.77 8.39
N GLN A 312 14.37 -1.07 9.61
CA GLN A 312 14.01 -2.43 10.02
C GLN A 312 12.93 -3.03 9.11
N ILE A 313 11.97 -2.23 8.66
CA ILE A 313 10.84 -2.66 7.84
C ILE A 313 11.26 -2.81 6.39
N LEU A 314 12.08 -1.89 5.85
CA LEU A 314 12.64 -2.04 4.50
C LEU A 314 13.51 -3.30 4.40
N ASP A 315 14.33 -3.57 5.43
CA ASP A 315 15.12 -4.79 5.54
C ASP A 315 14.22 -6.04 5.58
N LEU A 316 13.18 -6.02 6.42
CA LEU A 316 12.18 -7.09 6.47
C LEU A 316 11.52 -7.29 5.11
N TYR A 317 11.09 -6.22 4.45
CA TYR A 317 10.41 -6.26 3.17
C TYR A 317 11.31 -6.92 2.12
N GLN A 318 12.57 -6.50 2.00
CA GLN A 318 13.59 -7.08 1.09
C GLN A 318 13.82 -8.58 1.33
N GLN A 319 13.77 -9.03 2.59
CA GLN A 319 13.93 -10.45 2.92
C GLN A 319 12.67 -11.30 2.65
N VAL A 320 11.48 -10.71 2.78
CA VAL A 320 10.21 -11.41 2.59
C VAL A 320 10.03 -11.86 1.14
N ASP A 321 10.48 -11.13 0.09
CA ASP A 321 10.38 -11.66 -1.30
C ASP A 321 11.10 -12.97 -1.44
N SER A 322 12.34 -12.95 -0.94
CA SER A 322 13.28 -14.02 -1.21
C SER A 322 12.72 -15.30 -0.62
N TYR A 323 12.01 -15.16 0.51
CA TYR A 323 11.28 -16.25 1.11
C TYR A 323 9.98 -16.62 0.38
N LEU A 324 9.14 -15.65 -0.01
CA LEU A 324 7.87 -15.93 -0.67
C LEU A 324 8.07 -16.58 -2.04
N THR A 325 9.00 -16.06 -2.85
CA THR A 325 9.36 -16.61 -4.16
C THR A 325 9.83 -18.05 -4.02
N PHE A 326 10.80 -18.29 -3.12
CA PHE A 326 11.27 -19.64 -2.82
C PHE A 326 10.15 -20.57 -2.34
N SER A 327 9.27 -20.09 -1.48
CA SER A 327 8.16 -20.88 -0.93
C SER A 327 7.19 -21.31 -2.03
N ILE A 328 6.90 -20.42 -2.97
CA ILE A 328 6.04 -20.71 -4.12
C ILE A 328 6.70 -21.76 -5.03
N ASP A 329 8.00 -21.65 -5.30
CA ASP A 329 8.73 -22.66 -6.08
C ASP A 329 8.72 -24.04 -5.41
N VAL A 330 8.89 -24.09 -4.07
CA VAL A 330 8.81 -25.34 -3.30
C VAL A 330 7.42 -25.97 -3.40
N LEU A 331 6.37 -25.17 -3.24
CA LEU A 331 4.98 -25.64 -3.31
C LEU A 331 4.62 -26.17 -4.70
N ALA A 332 5.04 -25.46 -5.75
CA ALA A 332 4.80 -25.85 -7.13
C ALA A 332 5.46 -27.20 -7.48
N ASN A 333 6.72 -27.38 -7.09
CA ASN A 333 7.51 -28.55 -7.50
C ASN A 333 7.24 -29.83 -6.70
N ASN A 334 6.75 -29.74 -5.45
CA ASN A 334 6.74 -30.90 -4.53
C ASN A 334 5.36 -31.38 -4.11
N CYS A 335 4.29 -30.66 -4.47
CA CYS A 335 2.97 -30.97 -3.96
C CYS A 335 1.89 -31.17 -5.02
N GLY A 336 2.15 -30.87 -6.30
CA GLY A 336 1.10 -30.85 -7.32
C GLY A 336 0.04 -29.76 -7.08
N PHE A 337 0.22 -28.91 -6.07
CA PHE A 337 -0.47 -27.62 -5.96
C PHE A 337 0.20 -26.69 -6.97
N ALA A 338 -0.03 -26.96 -8.26
CA ALA A 338 0.49 -26.13 -9.33
C ALA A 338 0.07 -24.68 -9.09
N ILE A 339 0.96 -23.75 -9.41
CA ILE A 339 0.56 -22.37 -9.65
C ILE A 339 -0.31 -22.42 -10.90
N ASN A 340 -1.55 -21.93 -10.84
CA ASN A 340 -2.39 -21.83 -12.05
C ASN A 340 -1.82 -20.72 -12.95
N VAL A 341 -0.74 -21.01 -13.70
CA VAL A 341 -0.14 -20.04 -14.63
C VAL A 341 -1.10 -19.75 -15.80
N THR A 342 -2.07 -20.64 -16.06
CA THR A 342 -3.08 -20.52 -17.12
C THR A 342 -4.26 -19.61 -16.79
N GLU A 343 -4.40 -19.10 -15.56
CA GLU A 343 -5.37 -18.03 -15.22
C GLU A 343 -4.75 -16.62 -15.28
N LEU A 344 -3.49 -16.50 -15.72
CA LEU A 344 -2.84 -15.22 -16.04
C LEU A 344 -3.07 -14.79 -17.50
N ASP A 345 -3.85 -15.55 -18.27
CA ASP A 345 -4.17 -15.25 -19.66
C ASP A 345 -5.38 -14.30 -19.77
N PHE A 346 -5.03 -13.02 -20.00
CA PHE A 346 -5.80 -11.89 -20.58
C PHE A 346 -6.76 -11.07 -19.73
#